data_AF-A0A0R1NJ75-F1
#
_entry.id   AF-A0A0R1NJ75-F1
#
_cell.length_a   1.000
_cell.length_b   1.000
_cell.length_c   1.000
_cell.angle_alpha   90.00
_cell.angle_beta   90.00
_cell.angle_gamma   90.00
#
_symmetry.space_group_name_H-M   'P 1'
#
loop_
_entity.id
_entity.type
_entity.pdbx_description
1 polymer ?
#
loop_
_entity_poly.entity_id
_entity_poly.type
_entity_poly.pdbx_seq_one_letter_code
_entity_poly.pdbx_strand_id
1 'polypeptide(L)'
;MATKDQIIIELNDLNHVIASYPVDSKQYQNASDKLSRLLLDAVNIRDVSFIVKALGRKLSDDELANLIIAGRNGQPLNESVTLPAEADAAYTLRIERQKRHLTQQELASKIGITQGQLAKIENGQQNANLNLLQRAMSVFGEPYIVKPIPQS
;
A
#
# COMPACT_ATOMS: atom_id res chain seq x y z
N MET A 1 -11.73 17.34 7.62
CA MET A 1 -10.97 16.41 6.76
C MET A 1 -11.55 16.52 5.36
N ALA A 2 -10.74 16.62 4.30
CA ALA A 2 -11.27 16.70 2.93
C ALA A 2 -12.03 15.41 2.57
N THR A 3 -13.14 15.54 1.86
CA THR A 3 -13.93 14.38 1.40
C THR A 3 -13.21 13.65 0.26
N LYS A 4 -13.61 12.39 -0.01
CA LYS A 4 -13.07 11.63 -1.15
C LYS A 4 -13.22 12.39 -2.47
N ASP A 5 -14.41 12.95 -2.70
CA ASP A 5 -14.69 13.70 -3.93
C ASP A 5 -13.81 14.94 -4.06
N GLN A 6 -13.54 15.64 -2.95
CA GLN A 6 -12.62 16.80 -2.96
C GLN A 6 -11.19 16.38 -3.34
N ILE A 7 -10.72 15.25 -2.83
CA ILE A 7 -9.39 14.71 -3.15
C ILE A 7 -9.32 14.29 -4.62
N ILE A 8 -10.37 13.63 -5.15
CA ILE A 8 -10.42 13.22 -6.56
C ILE A 8 -10.40 14.45 -7.48
N ILE A 9 -11.19 15.48 -7.18
CA ILE A 9 -11.20 16.74 -7.95
C ILE A 9 -9.80 17.36 -7.94
N GLU A 10 -9.17 17.46 -6.76
CA GLU A 10 -7.83 18.02 -6.63
C GLU A 10 -6.78 17.20 -7.42
N LEU A 11 -6.84 15.87 -7.36
CA LEU A 11 -5.96 14.98 -8.13
C LEU A 11 -6.14 15.19 -9.64
N ASN A 12 -7.39 15.23 -10.13
CA ASN A 12 -7.69 15.45 -11.54
C ASN A 12 -7.16 16.80 -12.04
N ASP A 13 -7.36 17.86 -11.26
CA ASP A 13 -6.87 19.20 -11.60
C ASP A 13 -5.35 19.24 -11.68
N LEU A 14 -4.66 18.63 -10.70
CA LEU A 14 -3.19 18.56 -10.68
C LEU A 14 -2.66 17.73 -11.86
N ASN A 15 -3.24 16.57 -12.11
CA ASN A 15 -2.87 15.70 -13.23
C ASN A 15 -3.09 16.38 -14.58
N HIS A 16 -4.21 17.11 -14.73
CA HIS A 16 -4.48 17.89 -15.94
C HIS A 16 -3.42 18.97 -16.17
N VAL A 17 -3.00 19.70 -15.14
CA VAL A 17 -1.92 20.69 -15.25
C VAL A 17 -0.59 20.02 -15.61
N ILE A 18 -0.24 18.91 -14.96
CA ILE A 18 0.99 18.16 -15.22
C ILE A 18 1.03 17.64 -16.67
N ALA A 19 -0.11 17.22 -17.22
CA ALA A 19 -0.22 16.74 -18.59
C ALA A 19 -0.23 17.86 -19.64
N SER A 20 -0.72 19.06 -19.27
CA SER A 20 -0.96 20.15 -20.22
C SER A 20 0.22 21.13 -20.35
N TYR A 21 1.12 21.16 -19.38
CA TYR A 21 2.20 22.15 -19.33
C TYR A 21 3.60 21.50 -19.46
N PRO A 22 4.58 22.17 -20.08
CA PRO A 22 5.96 21.69 -20.15
C PRO A 22 6.59 21.49 -18.77
N VAL A 23 7.47 20.49 -18.65
CA VAL A 23 8.13 20.11 -17.39
C VAL A 23 8.88 21.29 -16.75
N ASP A 24 9.47 22.19 -17.53
CA ASP A 24 10.22 23.36 -17.06
C ASP A 24 9.33 24.57 -16.72
N SER A 25 8.02 24.49 -16.95
CA SER A 25 7.08 25.57 -16.61
C SER A 25 6.81 25.66 -15.11
N LYS A 26 6.54 26.88 -14.61
CA LYS A 26 6.15 27.09 -13.21
C LYS A 26 4.87 26.34 -12.84
N GLN A 27 3.93 26.23 -13.77
CA GLN A 27 2.66 25.53 -13.59
C GLN A 27 2.88 24.05 -13.32
N TYR A 28 3.70 23.40 -14.15
CA TYR A 28 4.08 22.00 -13.97
C TYR A 28 4.76 21.78 -12.62
N GLN A 29 5.78 22.58 -12.31
CA GLN A 29 6.56 22.44 -11.07
C GLN A 29 5.66 22.59 -9.85
N ASN A 30 4.80 23.61 -9.83
CA ASN A 30 3.86 23.83 -8.72
C ASN A 30 2.84 22.69 -8.57
N ALA A 31 2.32 22.16 -9.67
CA ALA A 31 1.35 21.06 -9.62
C ALA A 31 2.02 19.75 -9.18
N SER A 32 3.21 19.44 -9.71
CA SER A 32 4.01 18.28 -9.33
C SER A 32 4.39 18.32 -7.85
N ASP A 33 4.81 19.48 -7.33
CA ASP A 33 5.12 19.67 -5.92
C ASP A 33 3.89 19.46 -5.02
N LYS A 34 2.75 20.02 -5.42
CA LYS A 34 1.49 19.85 -4.67
C LYS A 34 1.03 18.40 -4.66
N LEU A 35 1.07 17.72 -5.80
CA LEU A 35 0.75 16.30 -5.90
C LEU A 35 1.68 15.46 -5.02
N SER A 36 2.98 15.76 -5.05
CA SER A 36 3.98 15.08 -4.23
C SER A 36 3.71 15.27 -2.74
N ARG A 37 3.39 16.49 -2.28
CA ARG A 37 3.02 16.75 -0.88
C ARG A 37 1.74 16.03 -0.49
N LEU A 38 0.70 16.11 -1.32
CA LEU A 38 -0.58 15.46 -1.08
C LEU A 38 -0.42 13.96 -0.79
N LEU A 39 0.49 13.31 -1.52
CA LEU A 39 0.85 11.91 -1.33
C LEU A 39 1.76 11.68 -0.13
N LEU A 40 2.91 12.35 -0.07
CA LEU A 40 3.94 12.08 0.94
C LEU A 40 3.50 12.44 2.36
N ASP A 41 2.57 13.39 2.51
CA ASP A 41 2.01 13.76 3.81
C ASP A 41 1.01 12.71 4.33
N ALA A 42 0.44 11.90 3.43
CA ALA A 42 -0.60 10.93 3.76
C ALA A 42 -0.10 9.49 3.81
N VAL A 43 0.81 9.11 2.90
CA VAL A 43 1.22 7.71 2.70
C VAL A 43 2.73 7.54 2.66
N ASN A 44 3.20 6.37 3.11
CA ASN A 44 4.60 6.00 2.99
C ASN A 44 4.91 5.58 1.55
N ILE A 45 5.94 6.19 0.95
CA ILE A 45 6.34 5.91 -0.43
C ILE A 45 6.72 4.43 -0.67
N ARG A 46 7.22 3.72 0.35
CA ARG A 46 7.52 2.28 0.25
C ARG A 46 6.26 1.45 0.11
N ASP A 47 5.18 1.86 0.77
CA ASP A 47 3.90 1.15 0.71
C ASP A 47 3.25 1.37 -0.64
N VAL A 48 3.27 2.60 -1.14
CA VAL A 48 2.82 2.94 -2.50
C VAL A 48 3.64 2.17 -3.55
N SER A 49 4.97 2.14 -3.42
CA SER A 49 5.85 1.42 -4.34
C SER A 49 5.57 -0.09 -4.33
N PHE A 50 5.35 -0.68 -3.16
CA PHE A 50 4.94 -2.07 -3.02
C PHE A 50 3.61 -2.34 -3.74
N ILE A 51 2.59 -1.50 -3.51
CA ILE A 51 1.26 -1.62 -4.10
C ILE A 51 1.33 -1.53 -5.63
N VAL A 52 2.01 -0.52 -6.18
CA VAL A 52 2.18 -0.36 -7.63
C VAL A 52 2.86 -1.57 -8.25
N LYS A 53 3.92 -2.08 -7.60
CA LYS A 53 4.62 -3.28 -8.05
C LYS A 53 3.71 -4.52 -8.01
N ALA A 54 2.92 -4.68 -6.95
CA ALA A 54 1.99 -5.80 -6.79
C ALA A 54 0.87 -5.79 -7.82
N LEU A 55 0.34 -4.60 -8.16
CA LEU A 55 -0.70 -4.45 -9.18
C LEU A 55 -0.16 -4.65 -10.61
N GLY A 56 1.13 -4.43 -10.84
CA GLY A 56 1.73 -4.49 -12.18
C GLY A 56 1.25 -3.38 -13.12
N ARG A 57 0.58 -2.36 -12.59
CA ARG A 57 0.05 -1.20 -13.33
C ARG A 57 0.10 0.06 -12.47
N LYS A 58 -0.11 1.21 -13.11
CA LYS A 58 -0.32 2.48 -12.40
C LYS A 58 -1.64 2.46 -11.64
N LEU A 59 -1.69 3.20 -10.53
CA LEU A 59 -2.91 3.45 -9.77
C LEU A 59 -3.82 4.40 -10.54
N SER A 60 -5.14 4.19 -10.45
CA SER A 60 -6.12 5.19 -10.89
C SER A 60 -6.22 6.33 -9.87
N ASP A 61 -6.82 7.46 -10.27
CA ASP A 61 -7.01 8.59 -9.35
C ASP A 61 -7.98 8.26 -8.21
N ASP A 62 -8.96 7.39 -8.44
CA ASP A 62 -9.84 6.88 -7.37
C ASP A 62 -9.07 6.04 -6.35
N GLU A 63 -8.21 5.11 -6.83
CA GLU A 63 -7.38 4.30 -5.95
C GLU A 63 -6.40 5.17 -5.18
N LEU A 64 -5.79 6.16 -5.83
CA LEU A 64 -4.88 7.10 -5.20
C LEU A 64 -5.59 7.93 -4.11
N ALA A 65 -6.80 8.39 -4.38
CA ALA A 65 -7.63 9.08 -3.39
C ALA A 65 -7.95 8.16 -2.19
N ASN A 66 -8.32 6.90 -2.44
CA ASN A 66 -8.59 5.92 -1.38
C ASN A 66 -7.34 5.69 -0.51
N LEU A 67 -6.15 5.56 -1.14
CA LEU A 67 -4.88 5.41 -0.42
C LEU A 67 -4.56 6.64 0.45
N ILE A 68 -4.76 7.85 -0.07
CA ILE A 68 -4.55 9.10 0.69
C ILE A 68 -5.47 9.13 1.92
N ILE A 69 -6.75 8.80 1.76
CA ILE A 69 -7.72 8.77 2.86
C ILE A 69 -7.31 7.73 3.90
N ALA A 70 -6.97 6.52 3.46
CA ALA A 70 -6.53 5.45 4.34
C ALA A 70 -5.29 5.84 5.14
N GLY A 71 -4.28 6.39 4.47
CA GLY A 71 -3.06 6.87 5.10
C GLY A 71 -3.31 7.94 6.16
N ARG A 72 -4.15 8.95 5.84
CA ARG A 72 -4.55 9.98 6.80
C ARG A 72 -5.35 9.45 7.99
N ASN A 73 -6.11 8.36 7.80
CA ASN A 73 -6.86 7.70 8.86
C ASN A 73 -6.02 6.68 9.65
N GLY A 74 -4.75 6.47 9.30
CA GLY A 74 -3.92 5.40 9.87
C GLY A 74 -4.42 4.00 9.55
N GLN A 75 -5.22 3.84 8.49
CA GLN A 75 -5.75 2.56 8.05
C GLN A 75 -4.74 1.85 7.14
N PRO A 76 -4.66 0.51 7.19
CA PRO A 76 -3.83 -0.25 6.26
C PRO A 76 -4.24 0.02 4.81
N LEU A 77 -3.27 0.34 3.96
CA LEU A 77 -3.53 0.74 2.58
C LEU A 77 -4.17 -0.37 1.73
N ASN A 78 -3.89 -1.64 2.04
CA ASN A 78 -4.49 -2.80 1.38
C ASN A 78 -5.98 -3.01 1.71
N GLU A 79 -6.57 -2.22 2.62
CA GLU A 79 -8.02 -2.13 2.81
C GLU A 79 -8.70 -1.20 1.80
N SER A 80 -7.92 -0.38 1.11
CA SER A 80 -8.41 0.68 0.21
C SER A 80 -8.11 0.43 -1.26
N VAL A 81 -7.41 -0.67 -1.56
CA VAL A 81 -7.13 -1.15 -2.91
C VAL A 81 -7.15 -2.67 -2.90
N THR A 82 -7.68 -3.28 -3.96
CA THR A 82 -7.66 -4.74 -4.09
C THR A 82 -6.32 -5.19 -4.65
N LEU A 83 -5.53 -5.87 -3.83
CA LEU A 83 -4.27 -6.49 -4.24
C LEU A 83 -4.46 -7.97 -4.61
N PRO A 84 -3.58 -8.55 -5.44
CA PRO A 84 -3.48 -10.00 -5.56
C PRO A 84 -3.28 -10.64 -4.19
N ALA A 85 -3.85 -11.83 -3.98
CA ALA A 85 -3.91 -12.47 -2.67
C ALA A 85 -2.53 -12.61 -1.99
N GLU A 86 -1.49 -12.98 -2.75
CA GLU A 86 -0.14 -13.12 -2.22
C GLU A 86 0.46 -11.79 -1.76
N ALA A 87 0.18 -10.70 -2.49
CA ALA A 87 0.65 -9.36 -2.15
C ALA A 87 -0.12 -8.78 -0.96
N ASP A 88 -1.44 -8.99 -0.92
CA ASP A 88 -2.29 -8.60 0.21
C ASP A 88 -1.84 -9.32 1.50
N ALA A 89 -1.57 -10.62 1.40
CA ALA A 89 -1.08 -11.42 2.51
C ALA A 89 0.30 -10.96 3.00
N ALA A 90 1.23 -10.70 2.08
CA ALA A 90 2.56 -10.15 2.41
C ALA A 90 2.48 -8.77 3.08
N TYR A 91 1.60 -7.90 2.58
CA TYR A 91 1.38 -6.57 3.16
C TYR A 91 0.80 -6.68 4.57
N THR A 92 -0.23 -7.50 4.73
CA THR A 92 -0.89 -7.73 6.03
C THR A 92 0.08 -8.30 7.04
N LEU A 93 0.90 -9.28 6.65
CA LEU A 93 1.95 -9.85 7.50
C LEU A 93 2.87 -8.77 8.08
N ARG A 94 3.35 -7.86 7.23
CA ARG A 94 4.24 -6.76 7.61
C ARG A 94 3.55 -5.78 8.56
N ILE A 95 2.31 -5.39 8.26
CA ILE A 95 1.54 -4.45 9.09
C ILE A 95 1.23 -5.05 10.46
N GLU A 96 0.73 -6.29 10.52
CA GLU A 96 0.39 -6.96 11.78
C GLU A 96 1.64 -7.20 12.65
N ARG A 97 2.79 -7.47 12.01
CA ARG A 97 4.08 -7.52 12.69
C ARG A 97 4.45 -6.18 13.32
N GLN A 98 4.35 -5.09 12.55
CA GLN A 98 4.69 -3.74 13.01
C GLN A 98 3.76 -3.26 14.14
N LYS A 99 2.45 -3.52 14.04
CA LYS A 99 1.45 -3.23 15.08
C LYS A 99 1.79 -3.91 16.42
N ARG A 100 2.40 -5.09 16.37
CA ARG A 100 2.84 -5.85 17.56
C ARG A 100 4.28 -5.55 17.98
N HIS A 101 4.92 -4.56 17.36
CA HIS A 101 6.31 -4.16 17.61
C HIS A 101 7.32 -5.31 17.47
N LEU A 102 7.02 -6.30 16.62
CA LEU A 102 7.92 -7.42 16.37
C LEU A 102 8.94 -7.05 15.30
N THR A 103 10.20 -7.40 15.54
CA THR A 103 11.23 -7.45 14.51
C THR A 103 10.92 -8.56 13.51
N GLN A 104 11.52 -8.46 12.32
CA GLN A 104 11.41 -9.55 11.34
C GLN A 104 12.00 -10.87 11.91
N GLN A 105 13.08 -10.80 12.68
CA GLN A 105 13.64 -11.99 13.30
C GLN A 105 12.68 -12.65 14.29
N GLU A 106 12.00 -11.87 15.13
CA GLU A 106 11.05 -12.42 16.12
C GLU A 106 9.84 -13.07 15.46
N LEU A 107 9.23 -12.42 14.46
CA LEU A 107 8.12 -13.04 13.74
C LEU A 107 8.59 -14.30 13.01
N ALA A 108 9.72 -14.24 12.29
CA ALA A 108 10.28 -15.36 11.55
C ALA A 108 10.52 -16.57 12.46
N SER A 109 11.07 -16.37 13.66
CA SER A 109 11.24 -17.43 14.66
C SER A 109 9.90 -18.04 15.09
N LYS A 110 8.88 -17.22 15.34
CA LYS A 110 7.54 -17.71 15.76
C LYS A 110 6.84 -18.50 14.64
N ILE A 111 6.97 -18.07 13.40
CA ILE A 111 6.41 -18.75 12.22
C ILE A 111 7.43 -19.67 11.54
N GLY A 112 8.53 -20.02 12.23
CA GLY A 112 9.59 -20.95 11.83
C GLY A 112 10.01 -20.87 10.37
N ILE A 113 10.44 -19.68 9.97
CA ILE A 113 11.21 -19.41 8.75
C ILE A 113 12.44 -18.58 9.13
N THR A 114 13.33 -18.34 8.17
CA THR A 114 14.45 -17.42 8.37
C THR A 114 14.00 -15.95 8.26
N GLN A 115 14.71 -15.04 8.93
CA GLN A 115 14.47 -13.60 8.77
C GLN A 115 14.60 -13.14 7.31
N GLY A 116 15.56 -13.71 6.56
CA GLY A 116 15.74 -13.41 5.14
C GLY A 116 14.55 -13.84 4.28
N GLN A 117 13.92 -15.00 4.58
CA GLN A 117 12.68 -15.41 3.91
C GLN A 117 11.53 -14.45 4.25
N LEU A 118 11.39 -14.07 5.52
CA LEU A 118 10.36 -13.11 5.92
C LEU A 118 10.54 -11.77 5.20
N ALA A 119 11.78 -11.26 5.14
CA ALA A 119 12.09 -10.02 4.44
C ALA A 119 11.72 -10.09 2.95
N LYS A 120 12.00 -11.20 2.27
CA LYS A 120 11.60 -11.39 0.86
C LYS A 120 10.08 -11.41 0.71
N ILE A 121 9.37 -12.04 1.64
CA ILE A 121 7.90 -12.08 1.63
C ILE A 121 7.31 -10.69 1.81
N GLU A 122 7.70 -9.97 2.85
CA GLU A 122 7.19 -8.63 3.16
C GLU A 122 7.50 -7.58 2.07
N ASN A 123 8.50 -7.84 1.23
CA ASN A 123 8.87 -7.00 0.07
C ASN A 123 8.28 -7.52 -1.26
N GLY A 124 7.43 -8.54 -1.24
CA GLY A 124 6.78 -9.10 -2.43
C GLY A 124 7.76 -9.73 -3.41
N GLN A 125 8.89 -10.23 -2.90
CA GLN A 125 9.91 -10.96 -3.67
C GLN A 125 9.73 -12.48 -3.56
N GLN A 126 8.92 -12.95 -2.61
CA GLN A 126 8.60 -14.36 -2.40
C GLN A 126 7.16 -14.46 -1.91
N ASN A 127 6.42 -15.48 -2.37
CA ASN A 127 5.03 -15.67 -1.96
C ASN A 127 4.95 -16.24 -0.54
N ALA A 128 3.99 -15.75 0.25
CA ALA A 128 3.57 -16.39 1.48
C ALA A 128 2.63 -17.56 1.14
N ASN A 129 3.03 -18.79 1.43
CA ASN A 129 2.14 -19.93 1.25
C ASN A 129 1.10 -20.03 2.38
N LEU A 130 0.04 -20.81 2.16
CA LEU A 130 -1.07 -20.97 3.10
C LEU A 130 -0.61 -21.45 4.49
N ASN A 131 0.30 -22.42 4.55
CA ASN A 131 0.82 -22.93 5.81
C ASN A 131 1.54 -21.83 6.62
N LEU A 132 2.29 -20.96 5.95
CA LEU A 132 2.95 -19.83 6.60
C LEU A 132 1.94 -18.82 7.12
N LEU A 133 0.94 -18.48 6.30
CA LEU A 133 -0.11 -17.55 6.70
C LEU A 133 -0.90 -18.08 7.89
N GLN A 134 -1.23 -19.37 7.91
CA GLN A 134 -1.92 -20.00 9.03
C GLN A 134 -1.09 -19.88 10.33
N ARG A 135 0.22 -20.12 10.27
CA ARG A 135 1.12 -19.94 11.43
C ARG A 135 1.20 -18.48 11.87
N ALA A 136 1.22 -17.55 10.91
CA ALA A 136 1.21 -16.12 11.21
C ALA A 136 -0.11 -15.69 11.88
N MET A 137 -1.26 -16.18 11.42
CA MET A 137 -2.55 -15.96 12.07
C MET A 137 -2.57 -16.46 13.52
N SER A 138 -1.92 -17.60 13.81
CA SER A 138 -1.78 -18.08 15.20
C SER A 138 -0.94 -17.13 16.07
N VAL A 139 0.02 -16.41 15.49
CA VAL A 139 0.79 -15.38 16.20
C VAL A 139 -0.04 -14.10 16.37
N PHE A 140 -0.87 -13.77 15.39
CA PHE A 140 -1.65 -12.54 15.39
C PHE A 140 -2.92 -12.65 16.24
N GLY A 141 -3.50 -13.85 16.37
CA GLY A 141 -4.76 -14.08 17.06
C GLY A 141 -6.00 -13.71 16.22
N GLU A 142 -5.79 -13.36 14.94
CA GLU A 142 -6.85 -12.91 14.04
C GLU A 142 -6.79 -13.69 12.72
N PRO A 143 -7.95 -14.01 12.11
CA PRO A 143 -7.97 -14.63 10.80
C PRO A 143 -7.54 -13.65 9.71
N TYR A 144 -6.92 -14.16 8.65
CA TYR A 144 -6.70 -13.41 7.42
C TYR A 144 -7.71 -13.86 6.36
N ILE A 145 -8.40 -12.90 5.76
CA ILE A 145 -9.49 -13.11 4.81
C ILE A 145 -8.98 -12.74 3.41
N VAL A 146 -9.01 -13.70 2.49
CA VAL A 146 -8.70 -13.45 1.08
C VAL A 146 -9.87 -12.69 0.46
N LYS A 147 -9.60 -11.50 -0.07
CA LYS A 147 -10.60 -10.64 -0.71
C LYS A 147 -10.83 -11.10 -2.15
N PRO A 148 -12.09 -11.11 -2.64
CA PRO A 148 -12.35 -11.40 -4.04
C PRO A 148 -11.75 -10.29 -4.91
N ILE A 149 -11.14 -10.67 -6.04
CA ILE A 149 -10.75 -9.71 -7.07
C ILE A 149 -12.03 -9.32 -7.81
N PRO A 150 -12.45 -8.04 -7.82
CA PRO A 150 -13.62 -7.60 -8.57
C PRO A 150 -13.46 -8.00 -10.03
N GLN A 151 -14.41 -8.77 -10.56
CA GLN A 151 -14.53 -8.94 -12.00
C GLN A 151 -15.16 -7.67 -12.56
N SER A 152 -14.50 -7.05 -13.54
CA SER A 152 -14.99 -5.86 -14.24
C SER A 152 -16.29 -6.15 -15.00
#